data_AF-A0A9D3LLZ5-F1
#
_entry.id   AF-A0A9D3LLZ5-F1
#
_cell.length_a   1.000
_cell.length_b   1.000
_cell.length_c   1.000
_cell.angle_alpha   90.00
_cell.angle_beta   90.00
_cell.angle_gamma   90.00
#
_symmetry.space_group_name_H-M   'P 1'
#
loop_
_entity.id
_entity.type
_entity.pdbx_description
1 polymer ?
#
loop_
_entity_poly.entity_id
_entity_poly.type
_entity_poly.pdbx_seq_one_letter_code
_entity_poly.pdbx_strand_id
1 'polypeptide(L)'
;MGSYPEAQGRLGDIYVGVDVFARGEVVGGKFETNKALELIRKHGLSAAIFAPGWVYETKDRKEFRVNQDRFWSLLSEFLYVHRPSSHLPFVSSFCQGFGENFFWKGKVTVATVTFSDVSFRPVTGSLRTAHHLPRRGLGHLPSDQSPAAGDQAWSRPSPRHLSKAISAPGHPGGDPPTLSKVCARIFSVHIPLASRTLVSFIYKSSEGVTVGLELKTTDAALCSYEGVQDVPHTSVQPRVLEGDHELVRRFTENCGCFLLELKGCALRDVCVNVSREEGDQDVPFSCRIGEIMVMDAESLTVPPLSVEDICLSDILWRRGVGRGPGTQDRLHLNGTLRWRYPAQLVRHFRLHWRRLRGPEPHSPPARSP
;
A
#
# COMPACT_ATOMS: atom_id res chain seq x y z
N MET A 1 -28.39 -30.55 10.90
CA MET A 1 -26.91 -30.40 10.84
C MET A 1 -26.32 -31.64 11.45
N GLY A 2 -25.49 -32.39 10.72
CA GLY A 2 -24.82 -33.57 11.27
C GLY A 2 -23.84 -33.12 12.36
N SER A 3 -24.00 -33.65 13.58
CA SER A 3 -22.95 -33.58 14.59
C SER A 3 -21.82 -34.50 14.11
N TYR A 4 -20.59 -33.99 14.08
CA TYR A 4 -19.38 -34.78 13.81
C TYR A 4 -18.64 -34.91 15.15
N PRO A 5 -18.93 -35.92 15.98
CA PRO A 5 -18.41 -36.03 17.33
C PRO A 5 -16.87 -36.07 17.34
N GLU A 6 -16.26 -36.69 16.33
CA GLU A 6 -14.80 -36.80 16.20
C GLU A 6 -14.12 -35.47 15.85
N ALA A 7 -14.88 -34.49 15.32
CA ALA A 7 -14.37 -33.18 14.91
C ALA A 7 -14.78 -32.05 15.87
N GLN A 8 -15.37 -32.38 17.02
CA GLN A 8 -15.86 -31.40 17.98
C GLN A 8 -14.74 -30.49 18.48
N GLY A 9 -14.94 -29.18 18.38
CA GLY A 9 -13.92 -28.17 18.73
C GLY A 9 -12.78 -28.00 17.72
N ARG A 10 -12.74 -28.80 16.64
CA ARG A 10 -11.66 -28.80 15.64
C ARG A 10 -12.10 -28.52 14.22
N LEU A 11 -13.37 -28.15 14.00
CA LEU A 11 -13.89 -27.83 12.65
C LEU A 11 -13.08 -26.74 11.93
N GLY A 12 -12.54 -25.77 12.69
CA GLY A 12 -11.65 -24.74 12.15
C GLY A 12 -10.30 -25.26 11.64
N ASP A 13 -9.85 -26.43 12.11
CA ASP A 13 -8.60 -27.08 11.69
C ASP A 13 -8.77 -27.92 10.42
N ILE A 14 -10.01 -28.13 9.97
CA ILE A 14 -10.31 -28.96 8.80
C ILE A 14 -10.45 -28.04 7.59
N TYR A 15 -9.52 -28.15 6.65
CA TYR A 15 -9.47 -27.34 5.45
C TYR A 15 -10.00 -28.11 4.24
N VAL A 16 -11.08 -27.59 3.64
CA VAL A 16 -11.59 -28.09 2.36
C VAL A 16 -10.84 -27.37 1.22
N GLY A 17 -10.22 -28.16 0.34
CA GLY A 17 -9.52 -27.63 -0.83
C GLY A 17 -10.49 -27.05 -1.87
N VAL A 18 -10.17 -25.86 -2.38
CA VAL A 18 -10.94 -25.19 -3.44
C VAL A 18 -10.04 -24.97 -4.65
N ASP A 19 -10.25 -25.74 -5.72
CA ASP A 19 -9.49 -25.56 -6.97
C ASP A 19 -10.02 -24.38 -7.78
N VAL A 20 -9.31 -23.25 -7.75
CA VAL A 20 -9.71 -22.04 -8.48
C VAL A 20 -9.67 -22.25 -10.00
N PHE A 21 -8.83 -23.15 -10.52
CA PHE A 21 -8.81 -23.46 -11.95
C PHE A 21 -10.05 -24.22 -12.43
N ALA A 22 -10.83 -24.77 -11.50
CA ALA A 22 -11.98 -25.62 -11.77
C ALA A 22 -11.64 -26.83 -12.65
N ARG A 23 -10.61 -27.60 -12.28
CA ARG A 23 -10.23 -28.82 -13.01
C ARG A 23 -11.04 -30.01 -12.46
N GLY A 24 -11.71 -30.72 -13.35
CA GLY A 24 -12.54 -31.87 -13.00
C GLY A 24 -13.91 -31.46 -12.44
N GLU A 25 -14.50 -32.33 -11.63
CA GLU A 25 -15.81 -32.10 -11.02
C GLU A 25 -15.65 -31.35 -9.69
N VAL A 26 -15.89 -30.04 -9.73
CA VAL A 26 -15.76 -29.16 -8.56
C VAL A 26 -16.98 -28.26 -8.38
N VAL A 27 -17.22 -27.79 -7.16
CA VAL A 27 -18.26 -26.81 -6.86
C VAL A 27 -17.73 -25.41 -7.18
N GLY A 28 -18.00 -24.92 -8.40
CA GLY A 28 -17.58 -23.59 -8.84
C GLY A 28 -16.09 -23.50 -9.18
N GLY A 29 -15.47 -22.36 -8.90
CA GLY A 29 -14.10 -22.01 -9.30
C GLY A 29 -14.07 -20.78 -10.21
N LYS A 30 -12.90 -20.29 -10.60
CA LYS A 30 -12.76 -19.04 -11.38
C LYS A 30 -13.52 -17.88 -10.69
N PHE A 31 -14.37 -17.15 -11.41
CA PHE A 31 -15.26 -16.13 -10.85
C PHE A 31 -16.55 -16.68 -10.19
N GLU A 32 -16.60 -17.97 -9.91
CA GLU A 32 -17.66 -18.62 -9.12
C GLU A 32 -17.08 -19.32 -7.87
N THR A 33 -15.84 -19.04 -7.52
CA THR A 33 -15.14 -19.62 -6.35
C THR A 33 -15.87 -19.35 -5.03
N ASN A 34 -16.68 -18.29 -4.94
CA ASN A 34 -17.55 -18.03 -3.80
C ASN A 34 -18.55 -19.16 -3.51
N LYS A 35 -19.02 -19.90 -4.53
CA LYS A 35 -19.97 -21.01 -4.33
C LYS A 35 -19.36 -22.11 -3.46
N ALA A 36 -18.09 -22.43 -3.68
CA ALA A 36 -17.35 -23.38 -2.84
C ALA A 36 -17.23 -22.86 -1.41
N LEU A 37 -16.83 -21.60 -1.23
CA LEU A 37 -16.65 -21.01 0.09
C LEU A 37 -17.97 -20.92 0.86
N GLU A 38 -19.07 -20.55 0.21
CA GLU A 38 -20.39 -20.53 0.81
C GLU A 38 -20.78 -21.90 1.37
N LEU A 39 -20.58 -22.96 0.60
CA LEU A 39 -20.86 -24.32 1.03
C LEU A 39 -19.97 -24.74 2.21
N ILE A 40 -18.67 -24.47 2.13
CA ILE A 40 -17.72 -24.77 3.21
C ILE A 40 -18.14 -24.06 4.52
N ARG A 41 -18.55 -22.79 4.43
CA ARG A 41 -19.01 -22.01 5.59
C ARG A 41 -20.32 -22.52 6.16
N LYS A 42 -21.24 -23.04 5.34
CA LYS A 42 -22.47 -23.71 5.83
C LYS A 42 -22.17 -24.90 6.74
N HIS A 43 -20.99 -25.52 6.60
CA HIS A 43 -20.54 -26.62 7.45
C HIS A 43 -19.62 -26.19 8.60
N GLY A 44 -19.33 -24.89 8.75
CA GLY A 44 -18.43 -24.39 9.80
C GLY A 44 -16.96 -24.79 9.61
N LEU A 45 -16.58 -25.23 8.41
CA LEU A 45 -15.23 -25.70 8.08
C LEU A 45 -14.33 -24.56 7.57
N SER A 46 -13.02 -24.79 7.55
CA SER A 46 -12.03 -23.92 6.93
C SER A 46 -11.83 -24.23 5.44
N ALA A 47 -11.24 -23.29 4.69
CA ALA A 47 -11.02 -23.41 3.25
C ALA A 47 -9.54 -23.23 2.90
N ALA A 48 -9.01 -24.09 2.03
CA ALA A 48 -7.70 -23.95 1.42
C ALA A 48 -7.86 -23.56 -0.06
N ILE A 49 -7.62 -22.30 -0.38
CA ILE A 49 -7.73 -21.77 -1.75
C ILE A 49 -6.53 -22.24 -2.56
N PHE A 50 -6.74 -23.16 -3.50
CA PHE A 50 -5.71 -23.72 -4.35
C PHE A 50 -5.63 -22.99 -5.69
N ALA A 51 -4.39 -22.66 -6.09
CA ALA A 51 -4.06 -22.02 -7.37
C ALA A 51 -4.81 -20.69 -7.67
N PRO A 52 -4.84 -19.70 -6.74
CA PRO A 52 -5.43 -18.38 -7.03
C PRO A 52 -4.63 -17.59 -8.10
N GLY A 53 -3.44 -18.06 -8.48
CA GLY A 53 -2.66 -17.55 -9.62
C GLY A 53 -3.40 -17.59 -10.96
N TRP A 54 -4.49 -18.38 -11.04
CA TRP A 54 -5.44 -18.40 -12.16
C TRP A 54 -5.77 -17.02 -12.74
N VAL A 55 -5.95 -16.01 -11.88
CA VAL A 55 -6.26 -14.63 -12.32
C VAL A 55 -5.14 -14.07 -13.19
N TYR A 56 -3.89 -14.25 -12.78
CA TYR A 56 -2.73 -13.75 -13.52
C TYR A 56 -2.43 -14.60 -14.77
N GLU A 57 -2.65 -15.91 -14.67
CA GLU A 57 -2.27 -16.87 -15.71
C GLU A 57 -3.26 -16.94 -16.88
N THR A 58 -4.54 -16.61 -16.65
CA THR A 58 -5.61 -16.83 -17.64
C THR A 58 -6.37 -15.58 -18.08
N LYS A 59 -6.21 -14.45 -17.38
CA LYS A 59 -6.83 -13.17 -17.75
C LYS A 59 -5.83 -12.27 -18.45
N ASP A 60 -6.34 -11.23 -19.12
CA ASP A 60 -5.47 -10.22 -19.72
C ASP A 60 -4.63 -9.56 -18.62
N ARG A 61 -3.32 -9.55 -18.81
CA ARG A 61 -2.35 -8.91 -17.91
C ARG A 61 -2.61 -7.41 -17.76
N LYS A 62 -3.17 -6.76 -18.79
CA LYS A 62 -3.58 -5.34 -18.74
C LYS A 62 -4.71 -5.12 -17.73
N GLU A 63 -5.61 -6.09 -17.62
CA GLU A 63 -6.75 -6.06 -16.70
C GLU A 63 -6.49 -6.80 -15.39
N PHE A 64 -5.25 -7.25 -15.16
CA PHE A 64 -4.93 -8.11 -14.03
C PHE A 64 -5.44 -7.55 -12.70
N ARG A 65 -5.29 -6.24 -12.47
CA ARG A 65 -5.75 -5.59 -11.22
C ARG A 65 -7.25 -5.65 -11.03
N VAL A 66 -8.00 -5.25 -12.06
CA VAL A 66 -9.47 -5.27 -12.02
C VAL A 66 -9.96 -6.70 -11.79
N ASN A 67 -9.36 -7.67 -12.47
CA ASN A 67 -9.70 -9.08 -12.30
C ASN A 67 -9.29 -9.63 -10.92
N GLN A 68 -8.14 -9.19 -10.38
CA GLN A 68 -7.66 -9.55 -9.05
C GLN A 68 -8.58 -9.00 -7.96
N ASP A 69 -8.94 -7.73 -8.04
CA ASP A 69 -9.85 -7.08 -7.10
C ASP A 69 -11.25 -7.69 -7.17
N ARG A 70 -11.76 -7.97 -8.38
CA ARG A 70 -13.01 -8.71 -8.58
C ARG A 70 -12.95 -10.08 -7.92
N PHE A 71 -11.88 -10.83 -8.14
CA PHE A 71 -11.72 -12.17 -7.57
C PHE A 71 -11.71 -12.15 -6.03
N TRP A 72 -10.92 -11.29 -5.39
CA TRP A 72 -10.88 -11.25 -3.92
C TRP A 72 -12.12 -10.61 -3.30
N SER A 73 -12.74 -9.64 -3.96
CA SER A 73 -14.01 -9.04 -3.51
C SER A 73 -15.13 -10.07 -3.49
N LEU A 74 -15.20 -10.92 -4.51
CA LEU A 74 -16.13 -12.04 -4.60
C LEU A 74 -16.03 -13.01 -3.41
N LEU A 75 -14.83 -13.20 -2.86
CA LEU A 75 -14.59 -14.11 -1.72
C LEU A 75 -14.72 -13.42 -0.36
N SER A 76 -14.78 -12.09 -0.32
CA SER A 76 -14.54 -11.31 0.89
C SER A 76 -15.55 -11.55 2.02
N GLU A 77 -16.78 -11.93 1.70
CA GLU A 77 -17.82 -12.27 2.69
C GLU A 77 -17.58 -13.61 3.39
N PHE A 78 -16.77 -14.49 2.79
CA PHE A 78 -16.47 -15.82 3.31
C PHE A 78 -15.07 -15.94 3.93
N LEU A 79 -14.28 -14.88 3.85
CA LEU A 79 -12.91 -14.83 4.34
C LEU A 79 -12.80 -13.88 5.52
N TYR A 80 -12.02 -14.30 6.52
CA TYR A 80 -11.67 -13.43 7.63
C TYR A 80 -10.55 -12.48 7.20
N VAL A 81 -10.76 -11.18 7.40
CA VAL A 81 -9.71 -10.17 7.17
C VAL A 81 -8.94 -9.99 8.47
N HIS A 82 -7.76 -10.61 8.54
CA HIS A 82 -6.85 -10.39 9.66
C HIS A 82 -6.35 -8.95 9.66
N ARG A 83 -6.38 -8.33 10.84
CA ARG A 83 -5.83 -6.99 11.07
C ARG A 83 -4.37 -7.14 11.50
N PRO A 84 -3.38 -6.75 10.67
CA PRO A 84 -1.98 -6.88 11.05
C PRO A 84 -1.65 -5.95 12.21
N SER A 85 -0.90 -6.48 13.18
CA SER A 85 -0.28 -5.70 14.25
C SER A 85 1.04 -5.11 13.76
N SER A 86 1.30 -3.84 14.08
CA SER A 86 2.55 -3.14 13.78
C SER A 86 2.90 -2.20 14.92
N HIS A 87 4.18 -1.85 15.03
CA HIS A 87 4.65 -0.82 15.96
C HIS A 87 4.80 0.53 15.25
N LEU A 88 4.98 1.61 16.01
CA LEU A 88 5.44 2.87 15.47
C LEU A 88 6.95 2.80 15.14
N PRO A 89 7.42 3.45 14.06
CA PRO A 89 6.61 4.15 13.06
C PRO A 89 5.95 3.18 12.07
N PHE A 90 4.67 3.42 11.75
CA PHE A 90 3.99 2.73 10.65
C PHE A 90 4.05 3.58 9.39
N VAL A 91 4.48 3.00 8.26
CA VAL A 91 4.63 3.72 7.00
C VAL A 91 4.10 2.87 5.84
N SER A 92 3.30 3.47 4.97
CA SER A 92 2.90 2.86 3.71
C SER A 92 2.90 3.88 2.57
N SER A 93 3.63 3.56 1.50
CA SER A 93 3.57 4.30 0.23
C SER A 93 2.77 3.57 -0.84
N PHE A 94 1.94 2.60 -0.43
CA PHE A 94 1.10 1.78 -1.31
C PHE A 94 1.89 1.02 -2.42
N CYS A 95 3.20 0.85 -2.24
CA CYS A 95 4.05 0.16 -3.22
C CYS A 95 3.72 -1.34 -3.23
N GLN A 96 3.34 -1.88 -4.38
CA GLN A 96 2.99 -3.30 -4.52
C GLN A 96 4.22 -4.20 -4.77
N GLY A 97 5.43 -3.64 -4.77
CA GLY A 97 6.68 -4.35 -5.04
C GLY A 97 6.95 -4.58 -6.52
N PHE A 98 6.25 -3.90 -7.44
CA PHE A 98 6.57 -3.93 -8.87
C PHE A 98 6.32 -2.57 -9.51
N GLY A 99 6.91 -2.28 -10.68
CA GLY A 99 6.64 -1.04 -11.39
C GLY A 99 7.36 -0.80 -12.72
N GLU A 100 6.91 0.23 -13.43
CA GLU A 100 7.55 0.65 -14.70
C GLU A 100 8.57 1.76 -14.49
N ASN A 101 8.28 2.65 -13.55
CA ASN A 101 9.13 3.77 -13.18
C ASN A 101 9.37 3.79 -11.68
N PHE A 102 10.54 4.25 -11.28
CA PHE A 102 10.86 4.58 -9.90
C PHE A 102 10.61 6.05 -9.64
N PHE A 103 9.84 6.35 -8.61
CA PHE A 103 9.58 7.72 -8.20
C PHE A 103 10.29 8.09 -6.90
N TRP A 104 10.58 9.37 -6.72
CA TRP A 104 11.10 9.95 -5.49
C TRP A 104 10.64 11.40 -5.34
N LYS A 105 10.01 11.71 -4.21
CA LYS A 105 9.38 13.02 -3.94
C LYS A 105 8.59 13.57 -5.14
N GLY A 106 7.79 12.73 -5.79
CA GLY A 106 6.98 13.13 -6.94
C GLY A 106 7.66 12.99 -8.30
N LYS A 107 8.98 12.74 -8.34
CA LYS A 107 9.80 12.82 -9.56
C LYS A 107 10.30 11.45 -10.00
N VAL A 108 10.31 11.19 -11.30
CA VAL A 108 10.89 9.96 -11.87
C VAL A 108 12.41 9.98 -11.67
N THR A 109 12.96 8.88 -11.14
CA THR A 109 14.41 8.73 -10.86
C THR A 109 15.08 7.66 -11.72
N VAL A 110 14.32 6.64 -12.15
CA VAL A 110 14.76 5.67 -13.15
C VAL A 110 13.58 5.45 -14.10
N ALA A 111 13.78 5.79 -15.37
CA ALA A 111 12.86 5.49 -16.45
C ALA A 111 13.14 4.07 -16.97
N THR A 112 12.08 3.30 -17.19
CA THR A 112 12.11 2.08 -18.02
C THR A 112 12.97 0.94 -17.47
N VAL A 113 12.75 0.57 -16.21
CA VAL A 113 13.17 -0.75 -15.70
C VAL A 113 11.98 -1.42 -15.05
N THR A 114 11.42 -2.43 -15.71
CA THR A 114 10.43 -3.31 -15.10
C THR A 114 11.10 -3.99 -13.92
N PHE A 115 10.62 -3.71 -12.71
CA PHE A 115 11.20 -4.25 -11.49
C PHE A 115 10.16 -5.05 -10.72
N SER A 116 10.60 -6.13 -10.08
CA SER A 116 9.81 -6.94 -9.15
C SER A 116 10.66 -7.28 -7.94
N ASP A 117 10.34 -6.70 -6.80
CA ASP A 117 10.94 -7.07 -5.51
C ASP A 117 9.87 -6.99 -4.43
N VAL A 118 9.51 -8.18 -3.97
CA VAL A 118 8.46 -8.39 -2.97
C VAL A 118 8.88 -7.96 -1.57
N SER A 119 10.19 -7.75 -1.32
CA SER A 119 10.70 -7.25 -0.03
C SER A 119 10.27 -5.82 0.26
N PHE A 120 9.88 -5.07 -0.78
CA PHE A 120 9.39 -3.69 -0.64
C PHE A 120 7.89 -3.57 -0.44
N ARG A 121 7.13 -4.67 -0.35
CA ARG A 121 5.68 -4.61 -0.09
C ARG A 121 5.45 -4.13 1.35
N PRO A 122 4.98 -2.88 1.59
CA PRO A 122 4.42 -2.54 2.88
C PRO A 122 3.07 -3.24 3.02
N VAL A 123 2.47 -3.13 4.20
CA VAL A 123 1.05 -3.46 4.38
C VAL A 123 0.25 -2.69 3.31
N THR A 124 -0.38 -3.42 2.39
CA THR A 124 -1.32 -2.87 1.41
C THR A 124 -2.68 -2.74 2.06
N GLY A 125 -3.23 -1.53 2.02
CA GLY A 125 -4.49 -1.22 2.64
C GLY A 125 -5.69 -1.90 1.97
N SER A 126 -6.56 -2.54 2.76
CA SER A 126 -7.88 -3.02 2.31
C SER A 126 -8.82 -1.82 2.16
N LEU A 127 -9.18 -1.43 0.92
CA LEU A 127 -10.27 -0.46 0.76
C LEU A 127 -11.57 -1.16 1.16
N ARG A 128 -12.33 -0.57 2.08
CA ARG A 128 -13.79 -0.79 2.10
C ARG A 128 -14.41 0.59 2.21
N THR A 129 -15.16 1.00 1.19
CA THR A 129 -15.97 2.21 1.20
C THR A 129 -17.24 1.93 1.97
N ALA A 130 -17.52 2.74 3.00
CA ALA A 130 -18.79 2.72 3.70
C ALA A 130 -19.61 3.90 3.17
N HIS A 131 -20.57 3.62 2.29
CA HIS A 131 -21.58 4.61 1.95
C HIS A 131 -22.57 4.69 3.12
N HIS A 132 -22.84 5.89 3.65
CA HIS A 132 -24.00 6.11 4.52
C HIS A 132 -25.27 6.04 3.66
N LEU A 133 -25.72 4.84 3.32
CA LEU A 133 -27.09 4.57 2.88
C LEU A 133 -27.73 3.50 3.78
N PRO A 134 -29.02 3.64 4.14
CA PRO A 134 -29.73 2.63 4.90
C PRO A 134 -29.98 1.41 4.02
N ARG A 135 -29.30 0.31 4.32
CA ARG A 135 -29.51 -1.06 3.79
C ARG A 135 -29.28 -1.26 2.28
N ARG A 136 -28.49 -2.31 2.00
CA ARG A 136 -28.16 -2.97 0.72
C ARG A 136 -27.17 -2.24 -0.19
N GLY A 137 -25.94 -2.78 -0.24
CA GLY A 137 -24.96 -2.53 -1.30
C GLY A 137 -23.58 -2.14 -0.77
N LEU A 138 -22.70 -3.12 -0.54
CA LEU A 138 -21.26 -2.89 -0.34
C LEU A 138 -20.64 -2.50 -1.70
N GLY A 139 -20.70 -1.21 -2.04
CA GLY A 139 -20.04 -0.67 -3.23
C GLY A 139 -18.54 -0.58 -3.00
N HIS A 140 -17.74 -1.34 -3.75
CA HIS A 140 -16.29 -1.16 -3.85
C HIS A 140 -16.04 -0.18 -5.01
N LEU A 141 -15.35 0.94 -4.75
CA LEU A 141 -14.89 1.79 -5.86
C LEU A 141 -13.80 1.03 -6.64
N PRO A 142 -13.93 0.88 -7.97
CA PRO A 142 -12.83 0.40 -8.80
C PRO A 142 -11.64 1.34 -8.63
N SER A 143 -10.42 0.80 -8.56
CA SER A 143 -9.23 1.59 -8.83
C SER A 143 -9.24 1.96 -10.31
N ASP A 144 -9.92 3.04 -10.67
CA ASP A 144 -10.07 3.43 -12.07
C ASP A 144 -8.74 3.99 -12.61
N GLN A 145 -8.32 3.51 -13.78
CA GLN A 145 -7.19 4.06 -14.53
C GLN A 145 -7.70 4.59 -15.87
N SER A 146 -8.01 5.89 -15.91
CA SER A 146 -8.06 6.61 -17.19
C SER A 146 -6.64 6.83 -17.73
N PRO A 147 -6.42 6.72 -19.05
CA PRO A 147 -5.13 6.94 -19.68
C PRO A 147 -4.87 8.45 -19.78
N ALA A 148 -4.02 9.00 -18.93
CA ALA A 148 -3.50 10.35 -19.13
C ALA A 148 -2.02 10.42 -18.74
N ALA A 149 -1.22 10.88 -19.70
CA ALA A 149 0.18 11.30 -19.73
C ALA A 149 1.08 11.05 -18.49
N GLY A 150 2.28 10.54 -18.76
CA GLY A 150 3.30 10.20 -17.76
C GLY A 150 3.66 11.32 -16.78
N ASP A 151 4.24 10.92 -15.63
CA ASP A 151 5.08 11.71 -14.71
C ASP A 151 4.64 11.87 -13.23
N GLN A 152 3.76 11.05 -12.64
CA GLN A 152 3.23 11.42 -11.30
C GLN A 152 3.05 10.26 -10.29
N ALA A 153 4.11 9.94 -9.53
CA ALA A 153 4.05 9.18 -8.26
C ALA A 153 5.06 9.73 -7.23
N TRP A 154 4.81 9.53 -5.92
CA TRP A 154 5.60 10.17 -4.86
C TRP A 154 6.92 9.45 -4.56
N SER A 155 6.92 8.18 -4.18
CA SER A 155 8.16 7.42 -3.94
C SER A 155 8.00 5.93 -4.29
N ARG A 156 9.05 5.27 -4.82
CA ARG A 156 9.22 3.81 -5.09
C ARG A 156 8.66 3.26 -6.42
N PRO A 157 9.02 2.02 -6.84
CA PRO A 157 8.57 1.50 -8.12
C PRO A 157 7.07 1.25 -8.08
N SER A 158 6.41 1.78 -9.11
CA SER A 158 4.96 1.71 -9.27
C SER A 158 4.65 1.29 -10.70
N PRO A 159 3.78 0.31 -10.95
CA PRO A 159 3.37 -0.04 -12.31
C PRO A 159 2.39 1.05 -12.69
N ARG A 160 2.62 1.72 -13.82
CA ARG A 160 1.76 2.78 -14.40
C ARG A 160 0.61 3.17 -13.46
N HIS A 161 0.93 4.14 -12.58
CA HIS A 161 0.02 4.79 -11.63
C HIS A 161 -0.62 3.87 -10.57
N LEU A 162 -0.14 3.98 -9.33
CA LEU A 162 -0.88 3.51 -8.15
C LEU A 162 -1.07 4.64 -7.16
N SER A 163 -1.84 5.64 -7.60
CA SER A 163 -2.61 6.48 -6.70
C SER A 163 -3.94 5.80 -6.46
N LYS A 164 -4.34 5.60 -5.21
CA LYS A 164 -5.69 5.15 -4.90
C LYS A 164 -6.64 6.31 -5.18
N ALA A 165 -7.34 6.27 -6.32
CA ALA A 165 -8.33 7.26 -6.70
C ALA A 165 -9.62 7.00 -5.92
N ILE A 166 -10.12 8.02 -5.23
CA ILE A 166 -11.50 8.05 -4.76
C ILE A 166 -12.25 8.87 -5.81
N SER A 167 -13.20 8.24 -6.50
CA SER A 167 -14.05 8.86 -7.52
C SER A 167 -15.51 8.62 -7.14
N ALA A 168 -16.41 9.59 -7.35
CA ALA A 168 -17.84 9.35 -7.33
C ALA A 168 -18.28 8.77 -8.70
N PRO A 169 -19.15 7.74 -8.76
CA PRO A 169 -19.61 7.19 -10.03
C PRO A 169 -20.57 8.16 -10.72
N GLY A 170 -20.28 8.48 -11.99
CA GLY A 170 -21.30 8.98 -12.92
C GLY A 170 -22.08 7.80 -13.47
N HIS A 171 -23.38 7.71 -13.19
CA HIS A 171 -24.24 6.67 -13.76
C HIS A 171 -24.68 7.08 -15.18
N PRO A 172 -24.53 6.23 -16.21
CA PRO A 172 -25.26 6.40 -17.45
C PRO A 172 -26.70 5.89 -17.24
N GLY A 173 -27.66 6.81 -17.14
CA GLY A 173 -29.09 6.47 -17.27
C GLY A 173 -29.92 6.37 -15.98
N GLY A 174 -29.57 7.07 -14.91
CA GLY A 174 -30.44 7.26 -13.74
C GLY A 174 -29.91 8.41 -12.87
N ASP A 175 -30.81 9.10 -12.16
CA ASP A 175 -30.46 10.25 -11.32
C ASP A 175 -29.30 9.90 -10.36
N PRO A 176 -28.14 10.58 -10.44
CA PRO A 176 -26.99 10.28 -9.61
C PRO A 176 -27.23 10.71 -8.16
N PRO A 177 -26.83 9.91 -7.16
CA PRO A 177 -26.80 10.38 -5.78
C PRO A 177 -25.73 11.47 -5.65
N THR A 178 -26.15 12.67 -5.27
CA THR A 178 -25.31 13.84 -4.94
C THR A 178 -24.47 13.56 -3.69
N LEU A 179 -23.38 12.82 -3.84
CA LEU A 179 -22.47 12.51 -2.74
C LEU A 179 -21.42 13.63 -2.62
N SER A 180 -21.74 14.68 -1.86
CA SER A 180 -20.81 15.78 -1.53
C SER A 180 -19.66 15.36 -0.60
N LYS A 181 -19.78 14.20 0.06
CA LYS A 181 -18.79 13.66 0.99
C LYS A 181 -18.64 12.14 0.87
N VAL A 182 -17.40 11.67 0.78
CA VAL A 182 -17.02 10.25 0.72
C VAL A 182 -16.06 9.93 1.87
N CYS A 183 -16.34 8.87 2.62
CA CYS A 183 -15.44 8.30 3.61
C CYS A 183 -14.92 6.95 3.11
N ALA A 184 -13.60 6.84 2.93
CA ALA A 184 -12.95 5.63 2.45
C ALA A 184 -11.98 5.10 3.49
N ARG A 185 -12.25 3.90 4.03
CA ARG A 185 -11.30 3.21 4.91
C ARG A 185 -10.14 2.67 4.09
N ILE A 186 -8.94 3.20 4.31
CA ILE A 186 -7.73 2.83 3.57
C ILE A 186 -6.89 1.79 4.29
N PHE A 187 -6.88 1.75 5.62
CA PHE A 187 -6.17 0.73 6.39
C PHE A 187 -7.04 0.17 7.51
N SER A 188 -6.79 -1.10 7.80
CA SER A 188 -7.28 -1.83 8.97
C SER A 188 -6.06 -2.46 9.60
N VAL A 189 -5.54 -1.85 10.65
CA VAL A 189 -4.23 -2.16 11.27
C VAL A 189 -4.35 -2.07 12.77
N HIS A 190 -3.49 -2.75 13.53
CA HIS A 190 -3.41 -2.57 14.97
C HIS A 190 -2.07 -1.96 15.34
N ILE A 191 -2.07 -0.69 15.74
CA ILE A 191 -0.84 0.05 16.05
C ILE A 191 -1.00 0.74 17.40
N PRO A 192 -0.29 0.32 18.46
CA PRO A 192 -0.22 1.07 19.70
C PRO A 192 0.29 2.49 19.43
N LEU A 193 -0.45 3.49 19.89
CA LEU A 193 -0.13 4.89 19.66
C LEU A 193 0.70 5.47 20.82
N ALA A 194 1.59 6.39 20.49
CA ALA A 194 2.25 7.23 21.48
C ALA A 194 1.28 8.31 21.98
N SER A 195 1.53 8.84 23.19
CA SER A 195 0.75 9.92 23.79
C SER A 195 0.58 11.12 22.86
N ARG A 196 1.60 11.37 22.03
CA ARG A 196 1.62 12.42 21.01
C ARG A 196 2.03 11.81 19.68
N THR A 197 1.04 11.43 18.87
CA THR A 197 1.23 10.77 17.59
C THR A 197 1.12 11.77 16.44
N LEU A 198 2.13 11.81 15.57
CA LEU A 198 2.08 12.54 14.30
C LEU A 198 1.63 11.61 13.17
N VAL A 199 0.69 12.09 12.36
CA VAL A 199 0.29 11.45 11.11
C VAL A 199 0.67 12.37 9.95
N SER A 200 1.60 11.92 9.11
CA SER A 200 1.96 12.59 7.85
C SER A 200 1.24 11.90 6.70
N PHE A 201 0.54 12.67 5.87
CA PHE A 201 -0.29 12.16 4.79
C PHE A 201 -0.04 12.96 3.51
N ILE A 202 0.52 12.30 2.51
CA ILE A 202 0.91 12.90 1.24
C ILE A 202 -0.13 12.52 0.20
N TYR A 203 -0.79 13.52 -0.37
CA TYR A 203 -1.84 13.35 -1.36
C TYR A 203 -1.83 14.48 -2.40
N LYS A 204 -2.55 14.25 -3.50
CA LYS A 204 -2.85 15.24 -4.54
C LYS A 204 -4.34 15.17 -4.86
N SER A 205 -5.05 16.28 -4.78
CA SER A 205 -6.48 16.36 -5.08
C SER A 205 -6.77 17.31 -6.25
N SER A 206 -7.93 17.15 -6.87
CA SER A 206 -8.51 18.14 -7.79
C SER A 206 -8.82 19.45 -7.05
N GLU A 207 -8.92 20.56 -7.79
CA GLU A 207 -9.31 21.86 -7.24
C GLU A 207 -10.73 21.80 -6.61
N GLY A 208 -10.93 22.53 -5.51
CA GLY A 208 -12.20 22.54 -4.76
C GLY A 208 -12.47 21.28 -3.93
N VAL A 209 -11.52 20.34 -3.84
CA VAL A 209 -11.66 19.11 -3.04
C VAL A 209 -10.88 19.23 -1.73
N THR A 210 -11.60 19.09 -0.62
CA THR A 210 -11.02 18.99 0.72
C THR A 210 -10.77 17.53 1.09
N VAL A 211 -9.60 17.26 1.66
CA VAL A 211 -9.20 15.93 2.12
C VAL A 211 -8.88 15.99 3.61
N GLY A 212 -9.53 15.14 4.39
CA GLY A 212 -9.32 14.98 5.82
C GLY A 212 -9.04 13.53 6.19
N LEU A 213 -8.54 13.33 7.41
CA LEU A 213 -8.34 12.01 7.99
C LEU A 213 -9.33 11.76 9.13
N GLU A 214 -9.76 10.52 9.23
CA GLU A 214 -10.54 10.01 10.33
C GLU A 214 -9.89 8.70 10.81
N LEU A 215 -9.53 8.66 12.07
CA LEU A 215 -8.81 7.55 12.68
C LEU A 215 -9.75 6.83 13.63
N LYS A 216 -9.87 5.51 13.52
CA LYS A 216 -10.60 4.71 14.50
C LYS A 216 -9.61 4.17 15.52
N THR A 217 -9.83 4.50 16.78
CA THR A 217 -8.95 4.10 17.90
C THR A 217 -9.72 3.24 18.89
N THR A 218 -9.01 2.46 19.69
CA THR A 218 -9.57 1.69 20.80
C THR A 218 -8.58 1.70 21.95
N ASP A 219 -9.02 1.27 23.13
CA ASP A 219 -8.13 1.10 24.29
C ASP A 219 -7.09 0.00 23.98
N ALA A 220 -5.81 0.32 24.19
CA ALA A 220 -4.72 -0.62 23.98
C ALA A 220 -4.81 -1.84 24.91
N ALA A 221 -5.37 -1.69 26.11
CA ALA A 221 -5.53 -2.77 27.10
C ALA A 221 -6.68 -3.73 26.74
N LEU A 222 -7.70 -3.26 26.02
CA LEU A 222 -8.84 -4.10 25.57
C LEU A 222 -8.49 -4.97 24.36
N CYS A 223 -7.29 -4.83 23.80
CA CYS A 223 -6.83 -5.59 22.66
C CYS A 223 -6.07 -6.85 23.11
N SER A 224 -6.79 -7.88 23.56
CA SER A 224 -6.21 -9.23 23.67
C SER A 224 -6.19 -9.90 22.29
N TYR A 225 -5.15 -10.69 22.01
CA TYR A 225 -5.08 -11.55 20.81
C TYR A 225 -6.12 -12.69 20.84
N GLU A 226 -6.89 -12.78 21.93
CA GLU A 226 -7.84 -13.83 22.23
C GLU A 226 -9.27 -13.32 22.03
N GLY A 227 -9.72 -13.22 20.79
CA GLY A 227 -11.12 -12.90 20.51
C GLY A 227 -11.39 -12.37 19.12
N VAL A 228 -12.38 -12.95 18.45
CA VAL A 228 -12.90 -12.51 17.15
C VAL A 228 -13.90 -11.34 17.31
N GLN A 229 -14.18 -10.91 18.53
CA GLN A 229 -15.15 -9.84 18.78
C GLN A 229 -14.59 -8.47 18.39
N ASP A 230 -15.35 -7.72 17.61
CA ASP A 230 -15.03 -6.34 17.30
C ASP A 230 -15.11 -5.51 18.58
N VAL A 231 -13.94 -5.09 19.08
CA VAL A 231 -13.81 -4.20 20.23
C VAL A 231 -14.44 -2.85 19.88
N PRO A 232 -15.17 -2.19 20.82
CA PRO A 232 -15.63 -0.83 20.63
C PRO A 232 -14.50 0.09 20.18
N HIS A 233 -14.78 0.92 19.18
CA HIS A 233 -13.82 1.86 18.64
C HIS A 233 -14.40 3.27 18.60
N THR A 234 -13.56 4.24 18.89
CA THR A 234 -13.88 5.67 18.85
C THR A 234 -13.30 6.27 17.59
N SER A 235 -14.14 6.98 16.84
CA SER A 235 -13.68 7.76 15.70
C SER A 235 -13.12 9.10 16.19
N VAL A 236 -11.90 9.43 15.75
CA VAL A 236 -11.22 10.68 16.09
C VAL A 236 -10.71 11.35 14.82
N GLN A 237 -10.87 12.67 14.75
CA GLN A 237 -10.27 13.47 13.70
C GLN A 237 -9.02 14.14 14.27
N PRO A 238 -7.82 13.80 13.75
CA PRO A 238 -6.60 14.39 14.26
C PRO A 238 -6.53 15.87 13.86
N ARG A 239 -5.93 16.70 14.72
CA ARG A 239 -5.82 18.14 14.50
C ARG A 239 -4.86 18.43 13.36
N VAL A 240 -5.28 19.22 12.37
CA VAL A 240 -4.40 19.68 11.29
C VAL A 240 -3.33 20.61 11.85
N LEU A 241 -2.08 20.41 11.42
CA LEU A 241 -0.96 21.29 11.73
C LEU A 241 -0.72 22.26 10.57
N GLU A 242 -0.62 23.54 10.89
CA GLU A 242 -0.27 24.61 9.95
C GLU A 242 1.19 24.50 9.48
N GLY A 243 1.47 25.10 8.31
CA GLY A 243 2.77 24.98 7.63
C GLY A 243 3.97 25.56 8.40
N ASP A 244 3.73 26.46 9.35
CA ASP A 244 4.77 27.09 10.18
C ASP A 244 5.21 26.23 11.38
N HIS A 245 4.45 25.19 11.73
CA HIS A 245 4.69 24.33 12.87
C HIS A 245 6.02 23.54 12.75
N GLU A 246 6.78 23.44 13.84
CA GLU A 246 8.13 22.86 13.84
C GLU A 246 8.21 21.43 13.29
N LEU A 247 7.22 20.59 13.62
CA LEU A 247 7.10 19.23 13.09
C LEU A 247 6.87 19.21 11.58
N VAL A 248 6.12 20.18 11.04
CA VAL A 248 5.78 20.26 9.61
C VAL A 248 6.97 20.69 8.77
N ARG A 249 7.82 21.59 9.29
CA ARG A 249 9.06 22.04 8.63
C ARG A 249 10.05 20.91 8.30
N ARG A 250 9.91 19.75 8.93
CA ARG A 250 10.74 18.56 8.66
C ARG A 250 10.26 17.75 7.45
N PHE A 251 9.05 18.03 6.96
CA PHE A 251 8.43 17.36 5.82
C PHE A 251 8.40 18.28 4.59
N THR A 252 8.17 17.69 3.42
CA THR A 252 8.15 18.39 2.12
C THR A 252 6.84 19.14 1.86
N GLU A 253 6.89 20.12 0.94
CA GLU A 253 5.83 21.09 0.57
C GLU A 253 4.45 20.53 0.11
N ASN A 254 4.15 19.24 0.23
CA ASN A 254 2.87 18.65 -0.17
C ASN A 254 2.37 17.57 0.82
N CYS A 255 2.52 17.86 2.12
CA CYS A 255 2.17 16.93 3.19
C CYS A 255 1.09 17.54 4.09
N GLY A 256 -0.06 16.86 4.20
CA GLY A 256 -0.98 17.09 5.30
C GLY A 256 -0.40 16.49 6.58
N CYS A 257 -0.11 17.32 7.57
CA CYS A 257 0.39 16.86 8.87
C CYS A 257 -0.74 16.98 9.90
N PHE A 258 -0.95 15.91 10.66
CA PHE A 258 -2.01 15.85 11.66
C PHE A 258 -1.43 15.37 12.98
N LEU A 259 -1.83 16.01 14.08
CA LEU A 259 -1.42 15.67 15.43
C LEU A 259 -2.58 15.03 16.18
N LEU A 260 -2.29 13.91 16.85
CA LEU A 260 -3.23 13.21 17.70
C LEU A 260 -2.63 13.03 19.09
N GLU A 261 -3.34 13.55 20.11
CA GLU A 261 -2.92 13.47 21.50
C GLU A 261 -3.91 12.57 22.27
N LEU A 262 -3.56 11.30 22.38
CA LEU A 262 -4.36 10.26 23.05
C LEU A 262 -3.44 9.36 23.86
N LYS A 263 -3.85 9.00 25.08
CA LYS A 263 -3.07 8.12 25.97
C LYS A 263 -3.68 6.73 26.01
N GLY A 264 -2.82 5.71 25.92
CA GLY A 264 -3.24 4.31 26.06
C GLY A 264 -4.14 3.79 24.94
N CYS A 265 -4.08 4.40 23.74
CA CYS A 265 -4.91 3.98 22.62
C CYS A 265 -4.10 3.20 21.58
N ALA A 266 -4.79 2.35 20.82
CA ALA A 266 -4.28 1.73 19.61
C ALA A 266 -5.13 2.14 18.40
N LEU A 267 -4.46 2.44 17.28
CA LEU A 267 -5.09 2.68 15.99
C LEU A 267 -5.64 1.36 15.43
N ARG A 268 -6.87 1.38 14.91
CA ARG A 268 -7.60 0.24 14.35
C ARG A 268 -7.89 0.39 12.87
N ASP A 269 -8.32 1.57 12.46
CA ASP A 269 -8.54 1.90 11.06
C ASP A 269 -8.06 3.31 10.74
N VAL A 270 -7.63 3.49 9.49
CA VAL A 270 -7.39 4.81 8.90
C VAL A 270 -8.41 5.02 7.79
N CYS A 271 -9.20 6.08 7.91
CA CYS A 271 -10.16 6.51 6.93
C CYS A 271 -9.75 7.86 6.35
N VAL A 272 -10.05 8.05 5.07
CA VAL A 272 -9.87 9.31 4.34
C VAL A 272 -11.24 9.86 4.03
N ASN A 273 -11.47 11.07 4.49
CA ASN A 273 -12.68 11.83 4.22
C ASN A 273 -12.39 12.78 3.06
N VAL A 274 -13.18 12.70 1.99
CA VAL A 274 -13.09 13.60 0.84
C VAL A 274 -14.41 14.33 0.73
N SER A 275 -14.37 15.66 0.70
CA SER A 275 -15.56 16.49 0.53
C SER A 275 -15.33 17.59 -0.50
N ARG A 276 -16.39 18.05 -1.13
CA ARG A 276 -16.38 19.17 -2.07
C ARG A 276 -17.23 20.31 -1.51
N GLU A 277 -16.81 21.55 -1.73
CA GLU A 277 -17.61 22.72 -1.34
C GLU A 277 -18.89 22.79 -2.18
N GLU A 278 -20.01 23.17 -1.56
CA GLU A 278 -21.32 23.22 -2.19
C GLU A 278 -21.36 24.34 -3.25
N GLY A 279 -21.72 23.99 -4.49
CA GLY A 279 -21.94 24.98 -5.56
C GLY A 279 -21.60 24.52 -6.97
N ASP A 280 -20.99 23.35 -7.14
CA ASP A 280 -20.49 22.93 -8.44
C ASP A 280 -21.12 21.61 -8.89
N GLN A 281 -21.44 21.52 -10.18
CA GLN A 281 -22.07 20.37 -10.86
C GLN A 281 -21.38 19.03 -10.50
N ASP A 282 -22.05 17.89 -10.74
CA ASP A 282 -21.52 16.51 -10.59
C ASP A 282 -20.29 16.26 -11.50
N VAL A 283 -19.20 16.97 -11.24
CA VAL A 283 -17.94 16.88 -11.96
C VAL A 283 -17.11 15.80 -11.26
N PRO A 284 -16.54 14.84 -12.02
CA PRO A 284 -15.68 13.83 -11.45
C PRO A 284 -14.48 14.49 -10.75
N PHE A 285 -14.27 14.15 -9.49
CA PHE A 285 -13.08 14.54 -8.75
C PHE A 285 -12.06 13.40 -8.69
N SER A 286 -10.80 13.75 -8.47
CA SER A 286 -9.74 12.77 -8.22
C SER A 286 -8.96 13.15 -6.97
N CYS A 287 -8.81 12.18 -6.06
CA CYS A 287 -7.90 12.29 -4.92
C CYS A 287 -6.92 11.13 -4.97
N ARG A 288 -5.62 11.43 -4.97
CA ARG A 288 -4.52 10.49 -5.14
C ARG A 288 -3.69 10.45 -3.88
N ILE A 289 -3.60 9.29 -3.23
CA ILE A 289 -2.81 9.10 -2.01
C ILE A 289 -1.43 8.53 -2.36
N GLY A 290 -0.37 9.17 -1.87
CA GLY A 290 1.01 8.80 -2.15
C GLY A 290 1.71 8.11 -0.98
N GLU A 291 1.55 8.62 0.24
CA GLU A 291 2.19 8.04 1.43
C GLU A 291 1.42 8.40 2.70
N ILE A 292 1.40 7.46 3.65
CA ILE A 292 1.00 7.71 5.03
C ILE A 292 2.12 7.27 5.97
N MET A 293 2.35 8.08 7.01
CA MET A 293 3.27 7.79 8.10
C MET A 293 2.55 8.08 9.41
N VAL A 294 2.56 7.13 10.34
CA VAL A 294 2.09 7.27 11.71
C VAL A 294 3.29 7.08 12.62
N MET A 295 3.62 8.09 13.42
CA MET A 295 4.87 8.14 14.16
C MET A 295 4.66 8.71 15.56
N ASP A 296 5.56 8.37 16.47
CA ASP A 296 5.73 9.13 17.69
C ASP A 296 6.34 10.51 17.36
N ALA A 297 5.69 11.58 17.80
CA ALA A 297 6.16 12.94 17.56
C ALA A 297 7.50 13.22 18.29
N GLU A 298 7.75 12.57 19.43
CA GLU A 298 8.99 12.74 20.18
C GLU A 298 10.17 12.10 19.46
N SER A 299 9.96 10.94 18.81
CA SER A 299 10.97 10.25 18.01
C SER A 299 11.60 11.11 16.90
N LEU A 300 10.88 12.13 16.40
CA LEU A 300 11.40 13.06 15.39
C LEU A 300 12.54 13.91 15.94
N THR A 301 12.56 14.20 17.24
CA THR A 301 13.62 15.02 17.86
C THR A 301 14.93 14.25 18.03
N VAL A 302 14.90 12.92 17.97
CA VAL A 302 16.06 12.06 18.16
C VAL A 302 16.81 11.92 16.82
N PRO A 303 18.12 12.19 16.76
CA PRO A 303 18.88 12.01 15.54
C PRO A 303 18.95 10.51 15.16
N PRO A 304 18.90 10.16 13.87
CA PRO A 304 19.04 8.77 13.45
C PRO A 304 20.43 8.24 13.82
N LEU A 305 20.49 6.97 14.21
CA LEU A 305 21.75 6.27 14.42
C LEU A 305 22.58 6.22 13.14
N SER A 306 23.89 6.10 13.29
CA SER A 306 24.79 5.87 12.15
C SER A 306 24.72 4.41 11.70
N VAL A 307 24.93 4.17 10.41
CA VAL A 307 25.06 2.81 9.87
C VAL A 307 26.47 2.31 10.16
N GLU A 308 26.58 1.15 10.81
CA GLU A 308 27.85 0.59 11.27
C GLU A 308 28.28 -0.61 10.40
N ASP A 309 29.56 -1.00 10.49
CA ASP A 309 30.11 -2.22 9.90
C ASP A 309 29.80 -2.42 8.41
N ILE A 310 29.87 -1.34 7.62
CA ILE A 310 29.66 -1.41 6.17
C ILE A 310 30.80 -2.23 5.54
N CYS A 311 30.47 -3.37 4.94
CA CYS A 311 31.43 -4.21 4.23
C CYS A 311 30.89 -4.64 2.87
N LEU A 312 31.79 -4.74 1.88
CA LEU A 312 31.50 -5.24 0.54
C LEU A 312 32.19 -6.59 0.33
N SER A 313 31.43 -7.62 -0.02
CA SER A 313 31.92 -8.96 -0.34
C SER A 313 31.48 -9.42 -1.73
N ASP A 314 31.97 -10.58 -2.18
CA ASP A 314 31.53 -11.25 -3.42
C ASP A 314 31.65 -10.38 -4.67
N ILE A 315 32.74 -9.61 -4.72
CA ILE A 315 32.98 -8.61 -5.76
C ILE A 315 33.32 -9.30 -7.09
N LEU A 316 32.53 -9.03 -8.12
CA LEU A 316 32.73 -9.53 -9.46
C LEU A 316 32.64 -8.40 -10.48
N TRP A 317 33.74 -8.18 -11.22
CA TRP A 317 33.77 -7.29 -12.36
C TRP A 317 33.51 -8.05 -13.65
N ARG A 318 32.60 -7.54 -14.48
CA ARG A 318 32.30 -8.12 -15.80
C ARG A 318 32.36 -7.05 -16.87
N ARG A 319 32.98 -7.37 -18.00
CA ARG A 319 32.80 -6.56 -19.22
C ARG A 319 31.44 -6.90 -19.83
N GLY A 320 30.68 -5.88 -20.19
CA GLY A 320 29.39 -5.99 -20.84
C GLY A 320 29.30 -5.03 -22.01
N VAL A 321 28.53 -5.40 -23.03
CA VAL A 321 28.25 -4.53 -24.18
C VAL A 321 27.12 -3.58 -23.80
N GLY A 322 27.32 -2.27 -23.94
CA GLY A 322 26.26 -1.28 -23.69
C GLY A 322 25.08 -1.47 -24.66
N ARG A 323 23.84 -1.39 -24.16
CA ARG A 323 22.66 -1.23 -25.01
C ARG A 323 22.54 0.25 -25.42
N GLY A 324 23.14 0.61 -26.55
CA GLY A 324 23.05 1.93 -27.18
C GLY A 324 23.81 1.96 -28.51
N PRO A 325 23.51 2.89 -29.44
CA PRO A 325 24.26 3.02 -30.68
C PRO A 325 25.66 3.56 -30.37
N GLY A 326 26.68 2.74 -30.66
CA GLY A 326 28.07 2.96 -30.25
C GLY A 326 28.51 1.94 -29.21
N THR A 327 29.07 0.82 -29.67
CA THR A 327 29.62 -0.28 -28.85
C THR A 327 30.82 0.19 -28.02
N GLN A 328 30.56 0.81 -26.88
CA GLN A 328 31.56 1.00 -25.83
C GLN A 328 31.51 -0.18 -24.85
N ASP A 329 32.68 -0.77 -24.59
CA ASP A 329 32.88 -1.72 -23.50
C ASP A 329 32.48 -1.05 -22.18
N ARG A 330 31.44 -1.58 -21.51
CA ARG A 330 31.04 -1.13 -20.18
C ARG A 330 31.54 -2.12 -19.13
N LEU A 331 32.03 -1.59 -18.02
CA LEU A 331 32.43 -2.39 -16.88
C LEU A 331 31.25 -2.44 -15.89
N HIS A 332 30.75 -3.64 -15.60
CA HIS A 332 29.70 -3.90 -14.62
C HIS A 332 30.32 -4.44 -13.33
N LEU A 333 29.90 -3.89 -12.20
CA LEU A 333 30.24 -4.35 -10.86
C LEU A 333 29.06 -5.10 -10.27
N ASN A 334 29.29 -6.33 -9.82
CA ASN A 334 28.40 -7.03 -8.90
C ASN A 334 29.12 -7.21 -7.56
N GLY A 335 28.37 -7.16 -6.46
CA GLY A 335 28.90 -7.34 -5.11
C GLY A 335 27.78 -7.31 -4.08
N THR A 336 28.02 -7.94 -2.93
CA THR A 336 27.09 -8.00 -1.81
C THR A 336 27.54 -7.00 -0.74
N LEU A 337 26.73 -5.97 -0.48
CA LEU A 337 26.97 -5.01 0.60
C LEU A 337 26.25 -5.49 1.87
N ARG A 338 26.93 -5.49 3.01
CA ARG A 338 26.38 -5.78 4.35
C ARG A 338 26.71 -4.64 5.30
N TRP A 339 25.85 -4.40 6.28
CA TRP A 339 25.99 -3.36 7.30
C TRP A 339 25.17 -3.73 8.54
N ARG A 340 25.38 -3.04 9.66
CA ARG A 340 24.62 -3.18 10.90
C ARG A 340 23.78 -1.93 11.15
N TYR A 341 22.50 -2.15 11.49
CA TYR A 341 21.55 -1.13 11.90
C TYR A 341 20.34 -1.78 12.60
N PRO A 342 19.76 -1.19 13.67
CA PRO A 342 18.57 -1.74 14.31
C PRO A 342 17.37 -1.78 13.36
N ALA A 343 16.93 -2.99 13.00
CA ALA A 343 15.87 -3.20 12.00
C ALA A 343 14.53 -2.52 12.37
N GLN A 344 14.27 -2.28 13.66
CA GLN A 344 13.05 -1.64 14.16
C GLN A 344 12.99 -0.13 13.86
N LEU A 345 14.15 0.50 13.58
CA LEU A 345 14.26 1.95 13.38
C LEU A 345 14.35 2.36 11.91
N VAL A 346 14.40 1.39 10.98
CA VAL A 346 14.62 1.65 9.55
C VAL A 346 13.62 0.92 8.66
N ARG A 347 13.10 1.65 7.68
CA ARG A 347 12.19 1.11 6.64
C ARG A 347 12.94 0.36 5.54
N HIS A 348 14.02 0.96 5.07
CA HIS A 348 14.85 0.48 3.98
C HIS A 348 16.14 1.29 3.91
N PHE A 349 17.12 0.75 3.21
CA PHE A 349 18.32 1.47 2.83
C PHE A 349 18.25 1.87 1.37
N ARG A 350 18.83 3.02 1.04
CA ARG A 350 19.05 3.44 -0.33
C ARG A 350 20.54 3.44 -0.59
N LEU A 351 20.97 2.62 -1.54
CA LEU A 351 22.35 2.58 -1.96
C LEU A 351 22.56 3.61 -3.05
N HIS A 352 23.52 4.51 -2.82
CA HIS A 352 23.96 5.49 -3.80
C HIS A 352 25.39 5.15 -4.21
N TRP A 353 25.68 5.27 -5.50
CA TRP A 353 27.04 5.22 -6.00
C TRP A 353 27.35 6.54 -6.71
N ARG A 354 28.60 6.96 -6.65
CA ARG A 354 29.11 8.10 -7.42
C ARG A 354 30.42 7.70 -8.06
N ARG A 355 30.64 8.14 -9.29
CA ARG A 355 31.97 8.06 -9.92
C ARG A 355 32.84 9.14 -9.29
N LEU A 356 33.86 8.74 -8.55
CA LEU A 356 34.93 9.66 -8.16
C LEU A 356 35.77 9.92 -9.42
N ARG A 357 36.08 11.19 -9.72
CA ARG A 357 37.03 11.50 -10.80
C ARG A 357 38.40 10.97 -10.34
N GLY A 358 38.91 9.94 -11.02
CA GLY A 358 40.32 9.58 -10.93
C GLY A 358 41.18 10.57 -11.74
N PRO A 359 42.51 10.59 -11.54
CA PRO A 359 43.40 11.36 -12.41
C PRO A 359 43.13 10.97 -13.87
N GLU A 360 43.00 11.96 -14.75
CA GLU A 360 42.87 11.69 -16.18
C GLU A 360 44.06 10.82 -16.64
N PRO A 361 43.82 9.77 -17.44
CA PRO A 361 44.92 9.04 -18.05
C PRO A 361 45.68 10.03 -18.95
N HIS A 362 46.90 10.36 -18.54
CA HIS A 362 47.80 11.29 -19.20
C HIS A 362 47.74 11.17 -20.72
N SER A 363 47.29 12.22 -21.39
CA SER A 363 47.59 12.45 -22.80
C SER A 363 49.12 12.45 -22.96
N PRO A 364 49.69 11.69 -23.91
CA PRO A 364 51.13 11.71 -24.13
C PRO A 364 51.57 13.12 -24.58
N PRO A 365 52.75 13.60 -24.16
CA PRO A 365 53.21 14.93 -24.53
C PRO A 365 53.34 15.02 -26.04
N ALA A 366 52.71 16.04 -26.63
CA ALA A 366 52.90 16.39 -28.03
C ALA A 366 54.40 16.64 -28.25
N ARG A 367 55.00 15.88 -29.17
CA ARG A 367 56.33 16.20 -29.70
C ARG A 367 56.20 17.49 -30.51
N SER A 368 56.79 18.57 -30.03
CA SER A 368 57.09 19.74 -30.85
C SER A 368 58.27 19.40 -31.78
N PRO A 369 58.24 19.82 -33.05
CA PRO A 369 59.43 19.82 -33.91
C PRO A 369 60.49 20.82 -33.45
#